data_AF-A0AAQ3WPM0-F1
#
_entry.id   AF-A0AAQ3WPM0-F1
#
_cell.length_a   1.000
_cell.length_b   1.000
_cell.length_c   1.000
_cell.angle_alpha   90.00
_cell.angle_beta   90.00
_cell.angle_gamma   90.00
#
_symmetry.space_group_name_H-M   'P 1'
#
loop_
_entity.id
_entity.type
_entity.pdbx_description
1 polymer ?
#
loop_
_entity_poly.entity_id
_entity_poly.type
_entity_poly.pdbx_seq_one_letter_code
_entity_poly.pdbx_strand_id
1 'polypeptide(L)'
;MPKALRSALNSARESRSIPAPSHRGLVSPFRLRSPIPDLTRRRRQDPNRNSTMRPSLMRSASQLLRRRSYSSTSGQPERKVAILGAAGGIGQPLALLMKLNPLVSSLSLYDIAGTPGVAADVSHINSPALVKGFMGEDQLGEALEGSDVVIIPAGVPRKPGMTRDDLFNINAGIVKNLSAAIAKYCPNALVNMISNPVNSTVPIAAEVFKKAGTYDEKRLFGVTTLDVVRAKTFYAEKANVPVTDVNVPVVGGHAGITILPLFSQATPATNALSDEDIKALTKRTQDGGTEVVEAKAGKGSATLSMAYAGAVFADACLKGLNGVPDIIECSFVQSTVTELPFFASKVRLGKNGVEEVLGLGDLSDFEKEGLEKLKGELKSSIEKGIKFANDN
;
A
#
# COMPACT_ATOMS: atom_id res chain seq x y z
N MET A 1 44.58 -11.31 27.53
CA MET A 1 44.05 -12.69 27.68
C MET A 1 42.69 -12.61 28.38
N PRO A 2 41.71 -13.53 28.19
CA PRO A 2 41.83 -14.82 27.48
C PRO A 2 40.65 -15.22 26.55
N LYS A 3 41.02 -16.04 25.55
CA LYS A 3 40.43 -17.33 25.15
C LYS A 3 38.89 -17.50 25.20
N ALA A 4 38.20 -17.18 24.11
CA ALA A 4 36.93 -17.86 23.75
C ALA A 4 36.54 -17.77 22.25
N LEU A 5 37.42 -17.34 21.33
CA LEU A 5 37.04 -17.13 19.92
C LEU A 5 37.83 -17.99 18.92
N ARG A 6 38.25 -19.21 19.33
CA ARG A 6 39.06 -20.11 18.48
C ARG A 6 38.49 -21.52 18.26
N SER A 7 37.23 -21.79 18.63
CA SER A 7 36.62 -23.13 18.40
C SER A 7 35.40 -23.17 17.48
N ALA A 8 35.07 -22.09 16.76
CA ALA A 8 33.91 -22.08 15.86
C ALA A 8 34.24 -22.10 14.36
N LEU A 9 35.52 -22.17 13.97
CA LEU A 9 35.96 -22.07 12.57
C LEU A 9 36.56 -23.36 11.98
N ASN A 10 36.57 -24.48 12.72
CA ASN A 10 37.21 -25.73 12.29
C ASN A 10 36.24 -26.91 12.02
N SER A 11 34.92 -26.71 11.98
CA SER A 11 33.96 -27.80 11.69
C SER A 11 33.29 -27.74 10.31
N ALA A 12 33.71 -26.84 9.42
CA ALA A 12 33.11 -26.66 8.09
C ALA A 12 34.03 -27.05 6.92
N ARG A 13 35.05 -27.88 7.15
CA ARG A 13 35.93 -28.43 6.11
C ARG A 13 36.15 -29.92 6.36
N GLU A 14 35.16 -30.74 5.98
CA GLU A 14 35.36 -32.12 5.54
C GLU A 14 34.02 -32.74 5.14
N SER A 15 33.77 -32.81 3.82
CA SER A 15 33.16 -33.95 3.11
C SER A 15 32.73 -33.51 1.71
N ARG A 16 33.53 -33.89 0.71
CA ARG A 16 33.11 -34.02 -0.68
C ARG A 16 32.81 -35.50 -0.91
N SER A 17 31.70 -35.82 -1.57
CA SER A 17 31.62 -36.60 -2.83
C SER A 17 30.23 -37.23 -3.03
N ILE A 18 29.81 -37.23 -4.30
CA ILE A 18 28.47 -37.54 -4.86
C ILE A 18 28.42 -39.04 -5.25
N PRO A 19 27.22 -39.62 -5.50
CA PRO A 19 26.88 -39.86 -6.91
C PRO A 19 25.39 -39.59 -7.26
N ALA A 20 25.17 -39.23 -8.53
CA ALA A 20 23.88 -38.92 -9.17
C ALA A 20 23.19 -40.20 -9.72
N PRO A 21 21.86 -40.16 -9.97
CA PRO A 21 21.22 -41.14 -10.85
C PRO A 21 20.71 -40.56 -12.18
N SER A 22 21.23 -41.17 -13.25
CA SER A 22 20.70 -41.45 -14.60
C SER A 22 19.42 -40.80 -15.13
N HIS A 23 19.55 -40.19 -16.31
CA HIS A 23 18.49 -39.87 -17.28
C HIS A 23 18.05 -41.11 -18.10
N ARG A 24 16.74 -41.25 -18.39
CA ARG A 24 16.20 -41.90 -19.61
C ARG A 24 14.85 -41.31 -20.05
N GLY A 25 14.82 -40.83 -21.31
CA GLY A 25 13.69 -40.73 -22.27
C GLY A 25 12.48 -39.85 -21.91
N LEU A 26 11.81 -39.12 -22.81
CA LEU A 26 11.81 -39.02 -24.26
C LEU A 26 11.39 -37.59 -24.64
N VAL A 27 12.06 -36.97 -25.60
CA VAL A 27 11.57 -35.76 -26.29
C VAL A 27 11.55 -36.06 -27.79
N SER A 28 10.36 -36.00 -28.40
CA SER A 28 10.15 -36.11 -29.85
C SER A 28 10.06 -34.71 -30.47
N PRO A 29 10.61 -34.47 -31.68
CA PRO A 29 10.68 -33.15 -32.28
C PRO A 29 9.46 -32.86 -33.18
N PHE A 30 8.81 -31.71 -32.97
CA PHE A 30 7.90 -31.15 -33.97
C PHE A 30 8.64 -30.07 -34.79
N ARG A 31 8.79 -30.32 -36.09
CA ARG A 31 9.19 -29.32 -37.11
C ARG A 31 7.99 -28.93 -37.97
N LEU A 32 7.68 -27.64 -37.93
CA LEU A 32 7.37 -26.69 -39.02
C LEU A 32 6.57 -27.14 -40.25
N ARG A 33 5.51 -26.37 -40.57
CA ARG A 33 5.29 -25.79 -41.92
C ARG A 33 4.44 -24.49 -41.87
N SER A 34 4.94 -23.53 -42.64
CA SER A 34 4.63 -22.13 -43.02
C SER A 34 3.18 -21.88 -43.56
N PRO A 35 2.77 -20.67 -44.04
CA PRO A 35 3.59 -19.48 -44.39
C PRO A 35 3.04 -18.06 -44.09
N ILE A 36 3.99 -17.11 -44.08
CA ILE A 36 3.83 -15.65 -44.18
C ILE A 36 3.95 -15.24 -45.66
N PRO A 37 3.18 -14.29 -46.21
CA PRO A 37 3.34 -13.82 -47.58
C PRO A 37 4.45 -12.76 -47.73
N ASP A 38 5.26 -12.97 -48.76
CA ASP A 38 6.33 -12.11 -49.27
C ASP A 38 5.75 -11.02 -50.19
N LEU A 39 6.11 -9.75 -49.94
CA LEU A 39 5.77 -8.60 -50.78
C LEU A 39 7.06 -8.05 -51.38
N THR A 40 7.44 -8.61 -52.53
CA THR A 40 8.39 -7.97 -53.45
C THR A 40 7.74 -7.83 -54.82
N ARG A 41 7.41 -6.60 -55.22
CA ARG A 41 7.15 -6.29 -56.65
C ARG A 41 7.94 -5.08 -57.12
N ARG A 42 8.84 -5.44 -58.03
CA ARG A 42 9.80 -4.69 -58.86
C ARG A 42 9.34 -3.34 -59.39
N ARG A 43 10.32 -2.44 -59.41
CA ARG A 43 10.48 -1.25 -60.27
C ARG A 43 10.16 -1.53 -61.74
N ARG A 44 9.51 -0.56 -62.39
CA ARG A 44 9.68 -0.23 -63.81
C ARG A 44 10.11 1.24 -63.91
N GLN A 45 11.19 1.49 -64.63
CA GLN A 45 11.61 2.79 -65.15
C GLN A 45 11.03 2.96 -66.55
N ASP A 46 10.74 4.20 -66.96
CA ASP A 46 11.14 4.76 -68.26
C ASP A 46 10.86 6.30 -68.33
N PRO A 47 11.43 7.08 -69.28
CA PRO A 47 12.31 8.21 -68.95
C PRO A 47 11.97 9.55 -69.65
N ASN A 48 12.88 10.53 -69.46
CA ASN A 48 13.12 11.76 -70.24
C ASN A 48 12.25 13.01 -70.04
N ARG A 49 12.84 14.09 -69.49
CA ARG A 49 13.21 15.32 -70.24
C ARG A 49 14.01 16.35 -69.40
N ASN A 50 14.91 17.04 -70.11
CA ASN A 50 16.01 17.90 -69.67
C ASN A 50 15.65 19.37 -69.37
N SER A 51 16.60 20.02 -68.64
CA SER A 51 16.98 21.45 -68.66
C SER A 51 16.04 22.42 -67.91
N THR A 52 16.46 23.43 -67.14
CA THR A 52 17.61 24.36 -67.21
C THR A 52 17.79 25.03 -65.83
N MET A 53 19.01 25.44 -65.48
CA MET A 53 19.30 26.33 -64.34
C MET A 53 18.83 27.77 -64.59
N ARG A 54 18.34 28.45 -63.54
CA ARG A 54 18.73 29.83 -63.19
C ARG A 54 18.34 30.15 -61.72
N PRO A 55 19.14 30.94 -60.98
CA PRO A 55 18.94 31.21 -59.55
C PRO A 55 18.26 32.56 -59.33
N SER A 56 17.45 32.70 -58.27
CA SER A 56 17.36 33.96 -57.52
C SER A 56 16.32 33.90 -56.39
N LEU A 57 16.66 34.61 -55.31
CA LEU A 57 15.81 35.17 -54.24
C LEU A 57 15.68 34.33 -52.97
N MET A 58 16.61 34.64 -52.07
CA MET A 58 16.42 34.65 -50.62
C MET A 58 15.00 35.09 -50.24
N ARG A 59 14.32 34.25 -49.48
CA ARG A 59 13.37 34.71 -48.46
C ARG A 59 13.70 33.99 -47.15
N SER A 60 14.12 34.81 -46.20
CA SER A 60 14.24 34.48 -44.79
C SER A 60 12.94 33.86 -44.29
N ALA A 61 13.03 32.61 -43.84
CA ALA A 61 12.02 31.99 -42.99
C ALA A 61 12.72 31.66 -41.68
N SER A 62 12.71 32.63 -40.77
CA SER A 62 13.02 32.43 -39.36
C SER A 62 12.19 31.26 -38.86
N GLN A 63 12.83 30.10 -38.68
CA GLN A 63 12.23 28.95 -38.01
C GLN A 63 11.98 29.35 -36.55
N LEU A 64 10.78 29.86 -36.31
CA LEU A 64 10.13 29.80 -35.01
C LEU A 64 10.03 28.33 -34.63
N LEU A 65 11.04 27.85 -33.93
CA LEU A 65 10.97 26.65 -33.11
C LEU A 65 9.89 26.91 -32.05
N ARG A 66 8.63 26.67 -32.44
CA ARG A 66 7.55 26.41 -31.49
C ARG A 66 8.02 25.19 -30.70
N ARG A 67 8.58 25.43 -29.52
CA ARG A 67 8.64 24.46 -28.43
C ARG A 67 7.24 23.84 -28.38
N ARG A 68 7.10 22.60 -28.84
CA ARG A 68 5.95 21.77 -28.49
C ARG A 68 6.10 21.58 -26.98
N SER A 69 5.46 22.45 -26.22
CA SER A 69 5.11 22.15 -24.84
C SER A 69 4.30 20.86 -24.93
N TYR A 70 4.89 19.76 -24.48
CA TYR A 70 4.12 18.58 -24.17
C TYR A 70 3.08 19.05 -23.16
N SER A 71 1.82 19.05 -23.59
CA SER A 71 0.69 19.20 -22.68
C SER A 71 0.90 18.14 -21.61
N SER A 72 1.26 18.56 -20.39
CA SER A 72 0.83 17.82 -19.21
C SER A 72 -0.67 17.60 -19.37
N THR A 73 -1.19 16.49 -18.89
CA THR A 73 -2.63 16.25 -18.76
C THR A 73 -3.24 17.42 -17.99
N SER A 74 -3.72 18.42 -18.72
CA SER A 74 -3.89 19.81 -18.27
C SER A 74 -5.23 20.00 -17.57
N GLY A 75 -5.42 19.29 -16.46
CA GLY A 75 -6.63 19.42 -15.66
C GLY A 75 -6.67 18.64 -14.33
N GLN A 76 -5.69 17.76 -14.06
CA GLN A 76 -5.62 17.07 -12.77
C GLN A 76 -4.74 17.86 -11.79
N PRO A 77 -5.17 18.08 -10.53
CA PRO A 77 -4.34 18.71 -9.52
C PRO A 77 -3.03 17.94 -9.31
N GLU A 78 -1.92 18.64 -9.17
CA GLU A 78 -0.66 18.01 -8.77
C GLU A 78 -0.79 17.46 -7.34
N ARG A 79 -0.44 16.19 -7.15
CA ARG A 79 -0.40 15.54 -5.84
C ARG A 79 0.98 14.99 -5.52
N LYS A 80 1.47 15.33 -4.34
CA LYS A 80 2.69 14.76 -3.76
C LYS A 80 2.32 13.68 -2.74
N VAL A 81 2.88 12.49 -2.92
CA VAL A 81 2.77 11.37 -1.98
C VAL A 81 4.13 11.09 -1.36
N ALA A 82 4.20 10.97 -0.04
CA ALA A 82 5.39 10.48 0.66
C ALA A 82 5.15 9.08 1.23
N ILE A 83 6.12 8.17 1.06
CA ILE A 83 6.11 6.84 1.67
C ILE A 83 7.24 6.77 2.69
N LEU A 84 6.90 6.62 3.96
CA LEU A 84 7.86 6.49 5.06
C LEU A 84 8.05 5.01 5.42
N GLY A 85 9.26 4.48 5.20
CA GLY A 85 9.54 3.04 5.22
C GLY A 85 9.55 2.41 3.82
N ALA A 86 9.94 3.20 2.81
CA ALA A 86 9.87 2.84 1.39
C ALA A 86 10.84 1.70 0.98
N ALA A 87 11.90 1.45 1.74
CA ALA A 87 12.84 0.37 1.45
C ALA A 87 12.41 -0.98 2.06
N GLY A 88 11.38 -0.98 2.93
CA GLY A 88 10.83 -2.17 3.55
C GLY A 88 10.03 -3.08 2.61
N GLY A 89 9.66 -4.27 3.10
CA GLY A 89 8.96 -5.29 2.31
C GLY A 89 7.57 -4.87 1.81
N ILE A 90 6.88 -3.96 2.51
CA ILE A 90 5.64 -3.32 2.02
C ILE A 90 5.99 -2.08 1.19
N GLY A 91 6.97 -1.29 1.63
CA GLY A 91 7.34 -0.01 1.02
C GLY A 91 7.72 -0.11 -0.46
N GLN A 92 8.54 -1.08 -0.85
CA GLN A 92 8.99 -1.22 -2.24
C GLN A 92 7.83 -1.52 -3.21
N PRO A 93 7.00 -2.57 -3.00
CA PRO A 93 5.85 -2.81 -3.87
C PRO A 93 4.80 -1.68 -3.79
N LEU A 94 4.66 -1.00 -2.66
CA LEU A 94 3.78 0.16 -2.54
C LEU A 94 4.30 1.34 -3.38
N ALA A 95 5.61 1.61 -3.37
CA ALA A 95 6.25 2.63 -4.19
C ALA A 95 6.05 2.36 -5.69
N LEU A 96 6.17 1.10 -6.12
CA LEU A 96 5.81 0.67 -7.48
C LEU A 96 4.36 1.03 -7.82
N LEU A 97 3.40 0.65 -6.97
CA LEU A 97 1.98 0.92 -7.22
C LEU A 97 1.66 2.42 -7.25
N MET A 98 2.25 3.21 -6.33
CA MET A 98 2.07 4.66 -6.31
C MET A 98 2.73 5.35 -7.50
N LYS A 99 3.86 4.84 -8.00
CA LYS A 99 4.49 5.32 -9.23
C LYS A 99 3.60 5.09 -10.45
N LEU A 100 2.83 4.00 -10.47
CA LEU A 100 1.90 3.69 -11.56
C LEU A 100 0.57 4.45 -11.46
N ASN A 101 0.26 5.05 -10.31
CA ASN A 101 -0.99 5.77 -10.11
C ASN A 101 -0.98 7.12 -10.88
N PRO A 102 -1.91 7.34 -11.83
CA PRO A 102 -1.95 8.57 -12.64
C PRO A 102 -2.31 9.83 -11.86
N LEU A 103 -2.84 9.70 -10.63
CA LEU A 103 -3.15 10.82 -9.74
C LEU A 103 -1.91 11.33 -9.00
N VAL A 104 -0.79 10.60 -9.02
CA VAL A 104 0.45 10.98 -8.34
C VAL A 104 1.34 11.75 -9.31
N SER A 105 1.70 12.98 -8.94
CA SER A 105 2.63 13.82 -9.70
C SER A 105 4.06 13.76 -9.15
N SER A 106 4.20 13.61 -7.84
CA SER A 106 5.48 13.54 -7.13
C SER A 106 5.42 12.46 -6.06
N LEU A 107 6.45 11.62 -6.00
CA LEU A 107 6.58 10.51 -5.08
C LEU A 107 7.90 10.64 -4.30
N SER A 108 7.80 11.02 -3.04
CA SER A 108 8.90 11.00 -2.08
C SER A 108 8.99 9.62 -1.45
N LEU A 109 10.14 8.97 -1.58
CA LEU A 109 10.44 7.73 -0.90
C LEU A 109 11.39 8.04 0.26
N TYR A 110 11.05 7.67 1.48
CA TYR A 110 11.88 7.85 2.66
C TYR A 110 12.11 6.53 3.38
N ASP A 111 13.33 6.33 3.86
CA ASP A 111 13.69 5.26 4.79
C ASP A 111 14.97 5.65 5.55
N ILE A 112 15.31 4.93 6.61
CA ILE A 112 16.59 5.11 7.32
C ILE A 112 17.77 4.63 6.48
N ALA A 113 17.54 3.69 5.55
CA ALA A 113 18.57 3.13 4.67
C ALA A 113 17.96 2.56 3.37
N GLY A 114 18.76 2.50 2.30
CA GLY A 114 18.43 1.78 1.06
C GLY A 114 17.52 2.54 0.08
N THR A 115 16.95 3.67 0.48
CA THR A 115 16.03 4.46 -0.35
C THR A 115 16.60 4.98 -1.68
N PRO A 116 17.88 5.39 -1.79
CA PRO A 116 18.41 5.86 -3.08
C PRO A 116 18.35 4.80 -4.18
N GLY A 117 18.59 3.53 -3.82
CA GLY A 117 18.49 2.40 -4.76
C GLY A 117 17.04 2.14 -5.19
N VAL A 118 16.11 2.16 -4.24
CA VAL A 118 14.66 1.99 -4.52
C VAL A 118 14.14 3.12 -5.41
N ALA A 119 14.52 4.37 -5.11
CA ALA A 119 14.12 5.52 -5.92
C ALA A 119 14.69 5.46 -7.34
N ALA A 120 15.96 5.06 -7.51
CA ALA A 120 16.56 4.88 -8.83
C ALA A 120 15.79 3.82 -9.64
N ASP A 121 15.51 2.66 -9.04
CA ASP A 121 14.75 1.58 -9.69
C ASP A 121 13.35 2.05 -10.12
N VAL A 122 12.56 2.56 -9.18
CA VAL A 122 11.17 3.02 -9.44
C VAL A 122 11.14 4.20 -10.42
N SER A 123 12.18 5.04 -10.48
CA SER A 123 12.23 6.19 -11.40
C SER A 123 12.34 5.81 -12.87
N HIS A 124 12.82 4.60 -13.19
CA HIS A 124 12.93 4.12 -14.57
C HIS A 124 11.57 3.74 -15.19
N ILE A 125 10.52 3.64 -14.37
CA ILE A 125 9.17 3.34 -14.84
C ILE A 125 8.63 4.52 -15.64
N ASN A 126 8.14 4.25 -16.84
CA ASN A 126 7.65 5.20 -17.83
C ASN A 126 6.25 5.78 -17.51
N SER A 127 6.03 6.19 -16.26
CA SER A 127 4.83 6.90 -15.81
C SER A 127 5.13 8.35 -15.42
N PRO A 128 4.13 9.25 -15.34
CA PRO A 128 4.36 10.68 -15.13
C PRO A 128 4.96 11.07 -13.76
N ALA A 129 4.70 10.30 -12.69
CA ALA A 129 5.11 10.68 -11.34
C ALA A 129 6.64 10.83 -11.21
N LEU A 130 7.11 11.99 -10.74
CA LEU A 130 8.52 12.21 -10.45
C LEU A 130 8.90 11.52 -9.13
N VAL A 131 10.01 10.79 -9.09
CA VAL A 131 10.44 10.04 -7.91
C VAL A 131 11.70 10.67 -7.33
N LYS A 132 11.72 10.91 -6.02
CA LYS A 132 12.93 11.29 -5.27
C LYS A 132 13.08 10.40 -4.03
N GLY A 133 14.28 9.88 -3.83
CA GLY A 133 14.64 9.10 -2.65
C GLY A 133 15.31 9.97 -1.60
N PHE A 134 14.96 9.71 -0.33
CA PHE A 134 15.46 10.40 0.85
C PHE A 134 15.90 9.35 1.88
N MET A 135 17.05 9.57 2.50
CA MET A 135 17.67 8.61 3.40
C MET A 135 18.29 9.29 4.60
N GLY A 136 18.01 8.75 5.79
CA GLY A 136 18.53 9.28 7.05
C GLY A 136 17.65 10.39 7.63
N GLU A 137 17.75 10.59 8.95
CA GLU A 137 16.86 11.50 9.70
C GLU A 137 16.94 12.96 9.22
N ASP A 138 18.11 13.38 8.73
CA ASP A 138 18.37 14.71 8.18
C ASP A 138 17.54 15.02 6.93
N GLN A 139 17.17 13.99 6.16
CA GLN A 139 16.40 14.14 4.91
C GLN A 139 14.90 13.93 5.10
N LEU A 140 14.42 13.56 6.30
CA LEU A 140 13.00 13.31 6.57
C LEU A 140 12.15 14.56 6.32
N GLY A 141 12.64 15.75 6.69
CA GLY A 141 11.92 17.01 6.46
C GLY A 141 11.68 17.29 4.98
N GLU A 142 12.72 17.15 4.14
CA GLU A 142 12.61 17.34 2.69
C GLU A 142 11.67 16.31 2.04
N ALA A 143 11.67 15.08 2.54
CA ALA A 143 10.77 14.04 2.05
C ALA A 143 9.30 14.46 2.23
N LEU A 144 8.97 15.03 3.38
CA LEU A 144 7.61 15.36 3.83
C LEU A 144 7.07 16.69 3.29
N GLU A 145 7.92 17.70 3.10
CA GLU A 145 7.49 19.08 2.80
C GLU A 145 6.54 19.14 1.59
N GLY A 146 5.35 19.71 1.76
CA GLY A 146 4.35 19.83 0.69
C GLY A 146 3.66 18.53 0.27
N SER A 147 3.75 17.46 1.07
CA SER A 147 3.01 16.21 0.79
C SER A 147 1.50 16.40 1.00
N ASP A 148 0.69 15.92 0.06
CA ASP A 148 -0.76 15.83 0.19
C ASP A 148 -1.18 14.57 0.94
N VAL A 149 -0.45 13.47 0.72
CA VAL A 149 -0.69 12.16 1.35
C VAL A 149 0.64 11.60 1.85
N VAL A 150 0.65 11.13 3.10
CA VAL A 150 1.79 10.43 3.72
C VAL A 150 1.36 9.02 4.09
N ILE A 151 2.02 8.01 3.52
CA ILE A 151 1.76 6.60 3.81
C ILE A 151 2.89 6.06 4.69
N ILE A 152 2.55 5.41 5.79
CA ILE A 152 3.52 4.95 6.79
C ILE A 152 3.47 3.42 6.91
N PRO A 153 4.13 2.68 6.00
CA PRO A 153 4.41 1.25 6.17
C PRO A 153 5.61 0.96 7.09
N ALA A 154 6.35 1.99 7.53
CA ALA A 154 7.52 1.83 8.39
C ALA A 154 7.20 1.00 9.64
N GLY A 155 8.09 0.08 9.96
CA GLY A 155 7.95 -0.78 11.12
C GLY A 155 8.88 -1.97 11.01
N VAL A 156 9.14 -2.58 12.16
CA VAL A 156 9.95 -3.79 12.24
C VAL A 156 9.00 -4.99 12.16
N PRO A 157 9.27 -5.99 11.30
CA PRO A 157 8.52 -7.24 11.36
C PRO A 157 8.90 -8.02 12.61
N ARG A 158 7.98 -8.83 13.14
CA ARG A 158 8.27 -9.70 14.28
C ARG A 158 9.47 -10.62 13.96
N LYS A 159 10.49 -10.60 14.82
CA LYS A 159 11.65 -11.49 14.74
C LYS A 159 11.53 -12.63 15.75
N PRO A 160 12.16 -13.81 15.51
CA PRO A 160 12.25 -14.87 16.51
C PRO A 160 12.80 -14.34 17.84
N GLY A 161 12.18 -14.71 18.96
CA GLY A 161 12.55 -14.27 20.31
C GLY A 161 11.97 -12.92 20.76
N MET A 162 11.32 -12.16 19.88
CA MET A 162 10.69 -10.88 20.22
C MET A 162 9.30 -11.08 20.85
N THR A 163 9.05 -10.45 22.00
CA THR A 163 7.72 -10.44 22.63
C THR A 163 6.76 -9.53 21.86
N ARG A 164 5.45 -9.66 22.14
CA ARG A 164 4.44 -8.74 21.56
C ARG A 164 4.67 -7.30 22.02
N ASP A 165 5.12 -7.11 23.26
CA ASP A 165 5.36 -5.79 23.83
C ASP A 165 6.64 -5.15 23.31
N ASP A 166 7.70 -5.92 23.08
CA ASP A 166 8.92 -5.39 22.43
C ASP A 166 8.61 -4.84 21.04
N LEU A 167 7.86 -5.62 20.24
CA LEU A 167 7.46 -5.22 18.90
C LEU A 167 6.59 -3.96 18.93
N PHE A 168 5.65 -3.89 19.88
CA PHE A 168 4.84 -2.71 20.10
C PHE A 168 5.72 -1.49 20.41
N ASN A 169 6.61 -1.57 21.40
CA ASN A 169 7.43 -0.44 21.84
C ASN A 169 8.34 0.09 20.71
N ILE A 170 8.93 -0.80 19.92
CA ILE A 170 9.76 -0.42 18.77
C ILE A 170 8.93 0.34 17.73
N ASN A 171 7.80 -0.23 17.30
CA ASN A 171 6.97 0.41 16.28
C ASN A 171 6.28 1.67 16.80
N ALA A 172 5.93 1.72 18.08
CA ALA A 172 5.38 2.91 18.74
C ALA A 172 6.38 4.07 18.73
N GLY A 173 7.67 3.81 19.02
CA GLY A 173 8.73 4.81 18.90
C GLY A 173 8.93 5.31 17.47
N ILE A 174 8.96 4.40 16.49
CA ILE A 174 9.05 4.75 15.06
C ILE A 174 7.88 5.65 14.66
N VAL A 175 6.64 5.23 14.95
CA VAL A 175 5.43 5.98 14.60
C VAL A 175 5.41 7.35 15.27
N LYS A 176 5.79 7.43 16.55
CA LYS A 176 5.86 8.71 17.26
C LYS A 176 6.80 9.69 16.56
N ASN A 177 8.02 9.25 16.23
CA ASN A 177 9.02 10.10 15.59
C ASN A 177 8.59 10.56 14.20
N LEU A 178 8.04 9.64 13.39
CA LEU A 178 7.53 9.98 12.05
C LEU A 178 6.32 10.91 12.12
N SER A 179 5.41 10.69 13.08
CA SER A 179 4.25 11.57 13.31
C SER A 179 4.69 12.97 13.76
N ALA A 180 5.70 13.08 14.63
CA ALA A 180 6.24 14.37 15.04
C ALA A 180 6.85 15.13 13.84
N ALA A 181 7.50 14.43 12.91
CA ALA A 181 8.00 15.02 11.67
C ALA A 181 6.86 15.48 10.75
N ILE A 182 5.80 14.68 10.59
CA ILE A 182 4.61 15.05 9.81
C ILE A 182 3.97 16.32 10.38
N ALA A 183 3.78 16.37 11.71
CA ALA A 183 3.23 17.53 12.41
C ALA A 183 4.02 18.82 12.12
N LYS A 184 5.35 18.69 11.96
CA LYS A 184 6.25 19.81 11.71
C LYS A 184 6.29 20.23 10.23
N TYR A 185 6.37 19.29 9.30
CA TYR A 185 6.73 19.56 7.91
C TYR A 185 5.55 19.51 6.92
N CYS A 186 4.47 18.80 7.25
CA CYS A 186 3.27 18.70 6.41
C CYS A 186 2.00 18.44 7.24
N PRO A 187 1.62 19.31 8.19
CA PRO A 187 0.51 19.06 9.12
C PRO A 187 -0.86 18.90 8.45
N ASN A 188 -1.00 19.37 7.21
CA ASN A 188 -2.25 19.27 6.45
C ASN A 188 -2.34 18.01 5.57
N ALA A 189 -1.33 17.15 5.55
CA ALA A 189 -1.34 15.93 4.74
C ALA A 189 -2.37 14.91 5.27
N LEU A 190 -2.95 14.10 4.38
CA LEU A 190 -3.68 12.90 4.76
C LEU A 190 -2.69 11.81 5.17
N VAL A 191 -2.81 11.28 6.37
CA VAL A 191 -1.88 10.31 6.97
C VAL A 191 -2.48 8.91 6.95
N ASN A 192 -1.92 8.04 6.12
CA ASN A 192 -2.32 6.65 5.93
C ASN A 192 -1.38 5.73 6.74
N MET A 193 -1.79 5.41 7.97
CA MET A 193 -1.05 4.58 8.92
C MET A 193 -1.20 3.09 8.60
N ILE A 194 -0.10 2.42 8.21
CA ILE A 194 -0.02 0.97 8.01
C ILE A 194 0.79 0.30 9.13
N SER A 195 1.66 1.04 9.82
CA SER A 195 2.51 0.55 10.90
C SER A 195 1.71 -0.19 11.96
N ASN A 196 2.06 -1.46 12.17
CA ASN A 196 1.39 -2.30 13.15
C ASN A 196 1.94 -2.10 14.57
N PRO A 197 1.09 -2.22 15.61
CA PRO A 197 -0.35 -2.53 15.55
C PRO A 197 -1.22 -1.28 15.32
N VAL A 198 -2.01 -1.26 14.23
CA VAL A 198 -2.84 -0.10 13.82
C VAL A 198 -3.77 0.40 14.93
N ASN A 199 -4.36 -0.52 15.70
CA ASN A 199 -5.25 -0.23 16.83
C ASN A 199 -4.61 0.65 17.92
N SER A 200 -3.27 0.72 17.97
CA SER A 200 -2.53 1.56 18.93
C SER A 200 -1.69 2.64 18.25
N THR A 201 -1.14 2.40 17.06
CA THR A 201 -0.29 3.38 16.34
C THR A 201 -1.08 4.58 15.84
N VAL A 202 -2.36 4.41 15.48
CA VAL A 202 -3.25 5.54 15.16
C VAL A 202 -3.49 6.42 16.39
N PRO A 203 -3.91 5.89 17.56
CA PRO A 203 -3.97 6.68 18.79
C PRO A 203 -2.65 7.37 19.15
N ILE A 204 -1.50 6.71 18.97
CA ILE A 204 -0.18 7.34 19.19
C ILE A 204 -0.01 8.57 18.29
N ALA A 205 -0.26 8.43 16.98
CA ALA A 205 -0.13 9.54 16.04
C ALA A 205 -1.09 10.69 16.39
N ALA A 206 -2.34 10.37 16.76
CA ALA A 206 -3.32 11.35 17.20
C ALA A 206 -2.84 12.17 18.40
N GLU A 207 -2.33 11.51 19.45
CA GLU A 207 -1.79 12.21 20.63
C GLU A 207 -0.55 13.05 20.30
N VAL A 208 0.33 12.57 19.41
CA VAL A 208 1.48 13.35 18.93
C VAL A 208 1.02 14.62 18.21
N PHE A 209 0.03 14.51 17.32
CA PHE A 209 -0.53 15.67 16.63
C PHE A 209 -1.25 16.63 17.58
N LYS A 210 -1.97 16.11 18.59
CA LYS A 210 -2.63 16.93 19.62
C LYS A 210 -1.61 17.74 20.43
N LYS A 211 -0.55 17.09 20.89
CA LYS A 211 0.58 17.75 21.59
C LYS A 211 1.26 18.81 20.72
N ALA A 212 1.32 18.58 19.41
CA ALA A 212 1.86 19.55 18.45
C ALA A 212 0.86 20.65 18.03
N GLY A 213 -0.41 20.58 18.46
CA GLY A 213 -1.45 21.54 18.06
C GLY A 213 -1.88 21.44 16.59
N THR A 214 -1.66 20.30 15.94
CA THR A 214 -1.89 20.09 14.49
C THR A 214 -2.89 18.98 14.20
N TYR A 215 -3.56 18.45 15.22
CA TYR A 215 -4.49 17.34 15.06
C TYR A 215 -5.76 17.75 14.32
N ASP A 216 -6.00 17.09 13.19
CA ASP A 216 -7.26 17.10 12.45
C ASP A 216 -7.75 15.66 12.31
N GLU A 217 -8.84 15.33 13.00
CA GLU A 217 -9.47 14.00 13.00
C GLU A 217 -9.87 13.52 11.60
N LYS A 218 -10.05 14.44 10.65
CA LYS A 218 -10.42 14.11 9.26
C LYS A 218 -9.24 13.63 8.43
N ARG A 219 -8.01 13.74 8.94
CA ARG A 219 -6.78 13.52 8.15
C ARG A 219 -5.93 12.36 8.62
N LEU A 220 -6.30 11.67 9.70
CA LEU A 220 -5.57 10.51 10.21
C LEU A 220 -6.36 9.21 10.01
N PHE A 221 -5.76 8.28 9.28
CA PHE A 221 -6.39 7.03 8.86
C PHE A 221 -5.53 5.83 9.24
N GLY A 222 -6.09 4.88 9.96
CA GLY A 222 -5.57 3.52 10.05
C GLY A 222 -6.04 2.70 8.86
N VAL A 223 -5.10 2.25 8.03
CA VAL A 223 -5.40 1.50 6.80
C VAL A 223 -5.81 0.08 7.16
N THR A 224 -7.12 -0.19 7.15
CA THR A 224 -7.71 -1.52 7.38
C THR A 224 -8.16 -2.20 6.08
N THR A 225 -7.87 -1.59 4.93
CA THR A 225 -8.29 -2.05 3.60
C THR A 225 -7.88 -3.48 3.29
N LEU A 226 -6.80 -4.00 3.89
CA LEU A 226 -6.39 -5.39 3.68
C LEU A 226 -7.43 -6.38 4.22
N ASP A 227 -8.14 -6.03 5.29
CA ASP A 227 -9.20 -6.89 5.83
C ASP A 227 -10.40 -6.92 4.91
N VAL A 228 -10.76 -5.78 4.31
CA VAL A 228 -11.79 -5.68 3.27
C VAL A 228 -11.40 -6.49 2.04
N VAL A 229 -10.16 -6.37 1.57
CA VAL A 229 -9.65 -7.15 0.42
C VAL A 229 -9.74 -8.66 0.69
N ARG A 230 -9.37 -9.10 1.90
CA ARG A 230 -9.49 -10.50 2.32
C ARG A 230 -10.94 -10.94 2.38
N ALA A 231 -11.80 -10.19 3.06
CA ALA A 231 -13.22 -10.51 3.20
C ALA A 231 -13.90 -10.64 1.83
N LYS A 232 -13.64 -9.72 0.90
CA LYS A 232 -14.11 -9.78 -0.50
C LYS A 232 -13.64 -11.06 -1.19
N THR A 233 -12.35 -11.37 -1.08
CA THR A 233 -11.74 -12.55 -1.73
C THR A 233 -12.34 -13.84 -1.20
N PHE A 234 -12.41 -14.00 0.12
CA PHE A 234 -12.89 -15.22 0.76
C PHE A 234 -14.39 -15.40 0.56
N TYR A 235 -15.17 -14.32 0.62
CA TYR A 235 -16.59 -14.36 0.31
C TYR A 235 -16.83 -14.75 -1.15
N ALA A 236 -16.13 -14.15 -2.10
CA ALA A 236 -16.25 -14.46 -3.52
C ALA A 236 -16.00 -15.94 -3.81
N GLU A 237 -14.93 -16.50 -3.23
CA GLU A 237 -14.57 -17.92 -3.34
C GLU A 237 -15.69 -18.82 -2.79
N LYS A 238 -16.19 -18.50 -1.59
CA LYS A 238 -17.17 -19.34 -0.90
C LYS A 238 -18.58 -19.23 -1.49
N ALA A 239 -18.99 -18.03 -1.88
CA ALA A 239 -20.28 -17.76 -2.51
C ALA A 239 -20.29 -18.06 -4.02
N ASN A 240 -19.13 -18.39 -4.61
CA ASN A 240 -18.94 -18.66 -6.04
C ASN A 240 -19.45 -17.52 -6.94
N VAL A 241 -19.03 -16.30 -6.62
CA VAL A 241 -19.35 -15.08 -7.38
C VAL A 241 -18.08 -14.35 -7.83
N PRO A 242 -18.12 -13.54 -8.91
CA PRO A 242 -16.96 -12.77 -9.34
C PRO A 242 -16.51 -11.77 -8.26
N VAL A 243 -15.24 -11.84 -7.85
CA VAL A 243 -14.69 -10.97 -6.78
C VAL A 243 -14.78 -9.47 -7.10
N THR A 244 -14.81 -9.10 -8.38
CA THR A 244 -14.96 -7.71 -8.84
C THR A 244 -16.29 -7.08 -8.44
N ASP A 245 -17.31 -7.91 -8.25
CA ASP A 245 -18.67 -7.47 -7.94
C ASP A 245 -18.92 -7.50 -6.42
N VAL A 246 -17.95 -8.01 -5.65
CA VAL A 246 -18.09 -8.23 -4.21
C VAL A 246 -17.79 -6.97 -3.42
N ASN A 247 -18.73 -6.60 -2.56
CA ASN A 247 -18.52 -5.64 -1.49
C ASN A 247 -18.84 -6.24 -0.14
N VAL A 248 -17.90 -6.19 0.80
CA VAL A 248 -18.08 -6.62 2.19
C VAL A 248 -17.44 -5.56 3.09
N PRO A 249 -18.23 -4.82 3.89
CA PRO A 249 -17.68 -3.89 4.87
C PRO A 249 -16.94 -4.65 5.98
N VAL A 250 -15.84 -4.08 6.46
CA VAL A 250 -15.13 -4.61 7.64
C VAL A 250 -14.94 -3.48 8.64
N VAL A 251 -15.41 -3.71 9.87
CA VAL A 251 -15.48 -2.71 10.94
C VAL A 251 -14.71 -3.16 12.18
N GLY A 252 -14.56 -2.29 13.18
CA GLY A 252 -13.86 -2.59 14.43
C GLY A 252 -12.41 -2.07 14.47
N GLY A 253 -11.44 -2.97 14.36
CA GLY A 253 -10.01 -2.70 14.37
C GLY A 253 -9.27 -3.60 13.36
N HIS A 254 -7.96 -3.76 13.54
CA HIS A 254 -7.05 -4.46 12.61
C HIS A 254 -6.23 -5.57 13.29
N ALA A 255 -6.77 -6.21 14.33
CA ALA A 255 -6.07 -7.30 15.02
C ALA A 255 -7.05 -8.35 15.59
N GLY A 256 -6.87 -9.61 15.21
CA GLY A 256 -7.62 -10.73 15.78
C GLY A 256 -9.13 -10.49 15.74
N ILE A 257 -9.81 -10.67 16.88
CA ILE A 257 -11.27 -10.51 16.97
C ILE A 257 -11.74 -9.08 16.74
N THR A 258 -10.84 -8.09 16.78
CA THR A 258 -11.22 -6.70 16.47
C THR A 258 -11.59 -6.50 15.01
N ILE A 259 -11.21 -7.42 14.11
CA ILE A 259 -11.63 -7.41 12.71
C ILE A 259 -13.03 -8.03 12.62
N LEU A 260 -14.05 -7.21 12.30
CA LEU A 260 -15.44 -7.66 12.16
C LEU A 260 -15.94 -7.48 10.72
N PRO A 261 -15.86 -8.51 9.86
CA PRO A 261 -16.47 -8.47 8.53
C PRO A 261 -18.00 -8.56 8.64
N LEU A 262 -18.70 -7.62 8.01
CA LEU A 262 -20.16 -7.55 8.00
C LEU A 262 -20.71 -8.32 6.80
N PHE A 263 -20.64 -9.66 6.85
CA PHE A 263 -21.13 -10.51 5.77
C PHE A 263 -22.65 -10.45 5.57
N SER A 264 -23.42 -10.03 6.58
CA SER A 264 -24.86 -9.74 6.41
C SER A 264 -25.11 -8.59 5.44
N GLN A 265 -24.11 -7.73 5.22
CA GLN A 265 -24.13 -6.60 4.29
C GLN A 265 -23.36 -6.89 3.00
N ALA A 266 -22.99 -8.14 2.75
CA ALA A 266 -22.26 -8.50 1.54
C ALA A 266 -23.14 -8.29 0.29
N THR A 267 -22.55 -7.70 -0.75
CA THR A 267 -23.16 -7.63 -2.09
C THR A 267 -22.29 -8.34 -3.10
N PRO A 268 -22.83 -9.13 -4.05
CA PRO A 268 -24.24 -9.53 -4.12
C PRO A 268 -24.64 -10.37 -2.90
N ALA A 269 -25.86 -10.17 -2.40
CA ALA A 269 -26.37 -10.97 -1.31
C ALA A 269 -26.58 -12.42 -1.78
N THR A 270 -26.29 -13.39 -0.91
CA THR A 270 -26.47 -14.81 -1.19
C THR A 270 -27.14 -15.52 -0.02
N ASN A 271 -28.07 -16.41 -0.33
CA ASN A 271 -28.68 -17.31 0.65
C ASN A 271 -27.96 -18.67 0.70
N ALA A 272 -26.84 -18.81 -0.02
CA ALA A 272 -26.11 -20.07 -0.16
C ALA A 272 -25.15 -20.37 1.01
N LEU A 273 -24.89 -19.40 1.89
CA LEU A 273 -23.97 -19.56 3.02
C LEU A 273 -24.75 -19.89 4.29
N SER A 274 -24.34 -20.96 4.98
CA SER A 274 -24.88 -21.26 6.31
C SER A 274 -24.24 -20.40 7.39
N ASP A 275 -24.79 -20.41 8.60
CA ASP A 275 -24.19 -19.74 9.76
C ASP A 275 -22.77 -20.25 10.06
N GLU A 276 -22.51 -21.54 9.85
CA GLU A 276 -21.18 -22.14 9.97
C GLU A 276 -20.20 -21.57 8.93
N ASP A 277 -20.67 -21.36 7.70
CA ASP A 277 -19.86 -20.73 6.67
C ASP A 277 -19.51 -19.29 7.02
N ILE A 278 -20.48 -18.51 7.52
CA ILE A 278 -20.26 -17.12 7.98
C ILE A 278 -19.26 -17.09 9.15
N LYS A 279 -19.39 -18.00 10.13
CA LYS A 279 -18.43 -18.13 11.24
C LYS A 279 -17.02 -18.47 10.75
N ALA A 280 -16.91 -19.42 9.82
CA ALA A 280 -15.63 -19.83 9.24
C ALA A 280 -14.96 -18.70 8.43
N LEU A 281 -15.73 -17.98 7.60
CA LEU A 281 -15.26 -16.82 6.85
C LEU A 281 -14.82 -15.69 7.78
N THR A 282 -15.56 -15.45 8.86
CA THR A 282 -15.21 -14.44 9.87
C THR A 282 -13.87 -14.79 10.51
N LYS A 283 -13.72 -16.05 10.95
CA LYS A 283 -12.47 -16.52 11.56
C LYS A 283 -11.28 -16.44 10.61
N ARG A 284 -11.44 -16.88 9.35
CA ARG A 284 -10.38 -16.78 8.32
C ARG A 284 -10.00 -15.33 8.03
N THR A 285 -10.95 -14.40 8.05
CA THR A 285 -10.67 -12.97 7.87
C THR A 285 -9.85 -12.41 9.03
N GLN A 286 -10.24 -12.72 10.27
CA GLN A 286 -9.51 -12.33 11.49
C GLN A 286 -8.09 -12.92 11.55
N ASP A 287 -7.92 -14.16 11.09
CA ASP A 287 -6.65 -14.89 11.12
C ASP A 287 -5.82 -14.74 9.83
N GLY A 288 -6.30 -13.98 8.83
CA GLY A 288 -5.66 -13.92 7.51
C GLY A 288 -4.23 -13.36 7.55
N GLY A 289 -3.87 -12.60 8.59
CA GLY A 289 -2.48 -12.22 8.87
C GLY A 289 -1.62 -13.38 9.33
N THR A 290 -2.15 -14.18 10.26
CA THR A 290 -1.51 -15.38 10.82
C THR A 290 -1.30 -16.43 9.75
N GLU A 291 -2.31 -16.69 8.91
CA GLU A 291 -2.25 -17.63 7.78
C GLU A 291 -1.03 -17.34 6.88
N VAL A 292 -0.79 -16.07 6.54
CA VAL A 292 0.36 -15.67 5.70
C VAL A 292 1.69 -15.81 6.44
N VAL A 293 1.75 -15.50 7.73
CA VAL A 293 2.97 -15.64 8.53
C VAL A 293 3.38 -17.12 8.61
N GLU A 294 2.41 -18.01 8.83
CA GLU A 294 2.62 -19.46 8.86
C GLU A 294 3.07 -19.99 7.50
N ALA A 295 2.40 -19.58 6.42
CA ALA A 295 2.77 -19.95 5.05
C ALA A 295 4.19 -19.45 4.66
N LYS A 296 4.63 -18.31 5.21
CA LYS A 296 6.00 -17.81 5.07
C LYS A 296 6.99 -18.43 6.05
N ALA A 297 6.60 -19.45 6.81
CA ALA A 297 7.41 -20.11 7.83
C ALA A 297 8.03 -19.10 8.83
N GLY A 298 7.24 -18.08 9.22
CA GLY A 298 7.67 -17.02 10.13
C GLY A 298 8.61 -15.98 9.51
N LYS A 299 8.97 -16.08 8.23
CA LYS A 299 9.88 -15.15 7.52
C LYS A 299 9.15 -13.89 7.03
N GLY A 300 8.43 -13.24 7.94
CA GLY A 300 7.67 -12.02 7.67
C GLY A 300 6.17 -12.24 7.48
N SER A 301 5.44 -11.14 7.33
CA SER A 301 3.98 -11.10 7.17
C SER A 301 3.57 -10.77 5.73
N ALA A 302 2.28 -10.51 5.50
CA ALA A 302 1.77 -10.02 4.22
C ALA A 302 2.47 -8.73 3.80
N THR A 303 3.07 -8.76 2.60
CA THR A 303 3.81 -7.62 2.04
C THR A 303 3.15 -7.14 0.76
N LEU A 304 2.98 -8.03 -0.22
CA LEU A 304 2.42 -7.70 -1.53
C LEU A 304 0.94 -7.31 -1.46
N SER A 305 0.12 -8.11 -0.78
CA SER A 305 -1.31 -7.80 -0.60
C SER A 305 -1.52 -6.56 0.28
N MET A 306 -0.63 -6.31 1.24
CA MET A 306 -0.66 -5.09 2.05
C MET A 306 -0.28 -3.85 1.23
N ALA A 307 0.73 -3.95 0.35
CA ALA A 307 1.06 -2.87 -0.58
C ALA A 307 -0.09 -2.56 -1.53
N TYR A 308 -0.76 -3.59 -2.06
CA TYR A 308 -1.98 -3.43 -2.84
C TYR A 308 -3.08 -2.70 -2.05
N ALA A 309 -3.40 -3.16 -0.85
CA ALA A 309 -4.43 -2.54 -0.01
C ALA A 309 -4.08 -1.09 0.37
N GLY A 310 -2.81 -0.81 0.69
CA GLY A 310 -2.33 0.55 0.94
C GLY A 310 -2.44 1.46 -0.27
N ALA A 311 -2.15 0.95 -1.47
CA ALA A 311 -2.29 1.70 -2.71
C ALA A 311 -3.76 1.99 -3.06
N VAL A 312 -4.66 1.02 -2.83
CA VAL A 312 -6.13 1.21 -3.01
C VAL A 312 -6.63 2.33 -2.11
N PHE A 313 -6.26 2.31 -0.83
CA PHE A 313 -6.69 3.35 0.10
C PHE A 313 -6.07 4.72 -0.22
N ALA A 314 -4.79 4.77 -0.59
CA ALA A 314 -4.15 6.01 -1.01
C ALA A 314 -4.78 6.59 -2.28
N ASP A 315 -5.14 5.75 -3.25
CA ASP A 315 -5.89 6.16 -4.45
C ASP A 315 -7.25 6.75 -4.09
N ALA A 316 -7.98 6.16 -3.15
CA ALA A 316 -9.24 6.68 -2.64
C ALA A 316 -9.06 8.06 -1.98
N CYS A 317 -8.02 8.25 -1.15
CA CYS A 317 -7.68 9.56 -0.59
C CYS A 317 -7.38 10.59 -1.68
N LEU A 318 -6.60 10.24 -2.71
CA LEU A 318 -6.27 11.12 -3.83
C LEU A 318 -7.50 11.51 -4.65
N LYS A 319 -8.41 10.56 -4.90
CA LYS A 319 -9.72 10.81 -5.54
C LYS A 319 -10.57 11.77 -4.72
N GLY A 320 -10.64 11.57 -3.40
CA GLY A 320 -11.33 12.47 -2.47
C GLY A 320 -10.75 13.88 -2.53
N LEU A 321 -9.42 14.03 -2.44
CA LEU A 321 -8.73 15.32 -2.57
C LEU A 321 -9.03 16.01 -3.91
N ASN A 322 -9.17 15.24 -4.99
CA ASN A 322 -9.52 15.74 -6.32
C ASN A 322 -11.03 16.01 -6.49
N GLY A 323 -11.83 15.78 -5.46
CA GLY A 323 -13.27 16.06 -5.46
C GLY A 323 -14.11 15.06 -6.24
N VAL A 324 -13.61 13.84 -6.44
CA VAL A 324 -14.43 12.74 -6.94
C VAL A 324 -15.49 12.44 -5.87
N PRO A 325 -16.79 12.50 -6.21
CA PRO A 325 -17.85 12.25 -5.24
C PRO A 325 -17.93 10.77 -4.85
N ASP A 326 -18.59 10.50 -3.72
CA ASP A 326 -18.99 9.15 -3.30
C ASP A 326 -17.85 8.12 -3.14
N ILE A 327 -16.65 8.59 -2.80
CA ILE A 327 -15.55 7.71 -2.41
C ILE A 327 -15.80 7.23 -0.97
N ILE A 328 -16.11 5.95 -0.82
CA ILE A 328 -16.39 5.33 0.48
C ILE A 328 -15.44 4.16 0.69
N GLU A 329 -14.70 4.18 1.79
CA GLU A 329 -13.77 3.12 2.18
C GLU A 329 -13.94 2.78 3.67
N CYS A 330 -13.51 1.59 4.09
CA CYS A 330 -13.39 1.29 5.52
C CYS A 330 -12.01 1.74 6.03
N SER A 331 -11.98 2.47 7.15
CA SER A 331 -10.74 2.94 7.77
C SER A 331 -10.91 3.10 9.28
N PHE A 332 -9.84 2.81 10.03
CA PHE A 332 -9.77 3.05 11.48
C PHE A 332 -9.48 4.52 11.75
N VAL A 333 -10.49 5.27 12.18
CA VAL A 333 -10.41 6.74 12.36
C VAL A 333 -10.93 7.13 13.75
N GLN A 334 -10.73 8.39 14.15
CA GLN A 334 -11.49 8.90 15.29
C GLN A 334 -12.98 8.86 14.94
N SER A 335 -13.79 8.31 15.83
CA SER A 335 -15.17 7.95 15.51
C SER A 335 -16.08 8.12 16.72
N THR A 336 -17.35 8.39 16.44
CA THR A 336 -18.46 8.40 17.40
C THR A 336 -19.47 7.27 17.15
N VAL A 337 -19.17 6.37 16.21
CA VAL A 337 -20.03 5.22 15.87
C VAL A 337 -20.19 4.24 17.04
N THR A 338 -19.22 4.23 17.95
CA THR A 338 -19.27 3.51 19.22
C THR A 338 -18.81 4.45 20.34
N GLU A 339 -18.84 3.98 21.59
CA GLU A 339 -18.29 4.67 22.75
C GLU A 339 -16.75 4.78 22.74
N LEU A 340 -16.08 4.04 21.84
CA LEU A 340 -14.62 4.07 21.72
C LEU A 340 -14.19 5.27 20.87
N PRO A 341 -13.09 5.96 21.24
CA PRO A 341 -12.66 7.17 20.53
C PRO A 341 -12.14 6.87 19.12
N PHE A 342 -11.73 5.64 18.82
CA PHE A 342 -11.31 5.20 17.49
C PHE A 342 -12.03 3.91 17.11
N PHE A 343 -12.48 3.84 15.86
CA PHE A 343 -13.19 2.68 15.35
C PHE A 343 -13.11 2.62 13.82
N ALA A 344 -12.94 1.41 13.27
CA ALA A 344 -12.99 1.18 11.84
C ALA A 344 -14.44 1.09 11.39
N SER A 345 -14.83 1.93 10.46
CA SER A 345 -16.16 1.93 9.84
C SER A 345 -16.07 2.50 8.42
N LYS A 346 -17.17 2.51 7.67
CA LYS A 346 -17.22 3.19 6.38
C LYS A 346 -17.01 4.69 6.60
N VAL A 347 -16.12 5.29 5.84
CA VAL A 347 -15.87 6.73 5.81
C VAL A 347 -16.04 7.25 4.40
N ARG A 348 -16.72 8.38 4.26
CA ARG A 348 -16.78 9.13 3.01
C ARG A 348 -15.57 10.05 2.94
N LEU A 349 -14.79 9.90 1.88
CA LEU A 349 -13.61 10.71 1.59
C LEU A 349 -13.97 11.83 0.62
N GLY A 350 -13.44 13.03 0.90
CA GLY A 350 -13.57 14.17 0.00
C GLY A 350 -12.40 15.14 0.12
N LYS A 351 -12.64 16.40 -0.20
CA LYS A 351 -11.54 17.37 -0.46
C LYS A 351 -10.68 17.68 0.77
N ASN A 352 -11.18 17.37 1.96
CA ASN A 352 -10.53 17.65 3.23
C ASN A 352 -10.28 16.39 4.08
N GLY A 353 -10.24 15.21 3.45
CA GLY A 353 -10.15 13.94 4.17
C GLY A 353 -11.54 13.36 4.46
N VAL A 354 -11.81 12.93 5.70
CA VAL A 354 -13.13 12.41 6.10
C VAL A 354 -14.18 13.53 6.04
N GLU A 355 -15.20 13.35 5.21
CA GLU A 355 -16.40 14.19 5.18
C GLU A 355 -17.49 13.65 6.11
N GLU A 356 -17.59 12.33 6.20
CA GLU A 356 -18.61 11.64 6.99
C GLU A 356 -18.06 10.31 7.50
N VAL A 357 -18.28 10.00 8.79
CA VAL A 357 -18.11 8.66 9.34
C VAL A 357 -19.49 8.01 9.36
N LEU A 358 -19.69 7.00 8.51
CA LEU A 358 -20.99 6.38 8.34
C LEU A 358 -21.26 5.39 9.50
N GLY A 359 -22.52 5.29 9.89
CA GLY A 359 -22.96 4.30 10.87
C GLY A 359 -22.77 2.85 10.40
N LEU A 360 -22.92 1.91 11.33
CA LEU A 360 -22.73 0.49 11.05
C LEU A 360 -23.83 -0.11 10.15
N GLY A 361 -25.00 0.54 10.07
CA GLY A 361 -26.18 -0.04 9.43
C GLY A 361 -26.75 -1.21 10.22
N ASP A 362 -27.53 -2.05 9.55
CA ASP A 362 -28.12 -3.23 10.17
C ASP A 362 -27.07 -4.31 10.40
N LEU A 363 -27.10 -4.91 11.60
CA LEU A 363 -26.22 -5.99 12.01
C LEU A 363 -27.05 -7.25 12.30
N SER A 364 -26.56 -8.41 11.86
CA SER A 364 -27.05 -9.70 12.33
C SER A 364 -26.72 -9.91 13.82
N ASP A 365 -27.39 -10.85 14.47
CA ASP A 365 -27.15 -11.13 15.89
C ASP A 365 -25.72 -11.65 16.15
N PHE A 366 -25.16 -12.42 15.20
CA PHE A 366 -23.76 -12.84 15.25
C PHE A 366 -22.78 -11.65 15.20
N GLU A 367 -23.05 -10.66 14.33
CA GLU A 367 -22.21 -9.46 14.22
C GLU A 367 -22.38 -8.53 15.43
N LYS A 368 -23.58 -8.41 16.01
CA LYS A 368 -23.80 -7.68 17.26
C LYS A 368 -23.00 -8.31 18.41
N GLU A 369 -23.03 -9.63 18.54
CA GLU A 369 -22.23 -10.34 19.55
C GLU A 369 -20.73 -10.15 19.30
N GLY A 370 -20.29 -10.21 18.04
CA GLY A 370 -18.91 -9.92 17.64
C GLY A 370 -18.47 -8.50 17.99
N LEU A 371 -19.34 -7.52 17.76
CA LEU A 371 -19.12 -6.11 18.10
C LEU A 371 -18.95 -5.90 19.60
N GLU A 372 -19.77 -6.54 20.44
CA GLU A 372 -19.62 -6.43 21.89
C GLU A 372 -18.33 -7.09 22.39
N LYS A 373 -17.94 -8.24 21.82
CA LYS A 373 -16.69 -8.93 22.18
C LYS A 373 -15.44 -8.12 21.81
N LEU A 374 -15.42 -7.50 20.63
CA LEU A 374 -14.21 -6.80 20.18
C LEU A 374 -13.93 -5.50 20.94
N LYS A 375 -14.96 -4.84 21.49
CA LYS A 375 -14.82 -3.52 22.14
C LYS A 375 -13.81 -3.54 23.28
N GLY A 376 -13.79 -4.61 24.08
CA GLY A 376 -12.84 -4.76 25.20
C GLY A 376 -11.38 -4.79 24.75
N GLU A 377 -11.05 -5.59 23.73
CA GLU A 377 -9.68 -5.70 23.20
C GLU A 377 -9.27 -4.42 22.46
N LEU A 378 -10.20 -3.82 21.72
CA LEU A 378 -9.94 -2.58 21.00
C LEU A 378 -9.70 -1.42 21.97
N LYS A 379 -10.50 -1.29 23.03
CA LYS A 379 -10.30 -0.31 24.10
C LYS A 379 -8.92 -0.42 24.72
N SER A 380 -8.50 -1.64 25.10
CA SER A 380 -7.17 -1.88 25.67
C SER A 380 -6.04 -1.47 24.71
N SER A 381 -6.20 -1.75 23.41
CA SER A 381 -5.23 -1.37 22.39
C SER A 381 -5.14 0.15 22.23
N ILE A 382 -6.27 0.84 22.23
CA ILE A 382 -6.35 2.30 22.15
C ILE A 382 -5.69 2.94 23.37
N GLU A 383 -6.07 2.52 24.58
CA GLU A 383 -5.52 3.03 25.84
C GLU A 383 -4.01 2.82 25.92
N LYS A 384 -3.51 1.66 25.46
CA LYS A 384 -2.08 1.38 25.39
C LYS A 384 -1.34 2.38 24.48
N GLY A 385 -1.91 2.71 23.33
CA GLY A 385 -1.35 3.70 22.40
C GLY A 385 -1.33 5.11 23.00
N ILE A 386 -2.47 5.56 23.55
CA ILE A 386 -2.59 6.87 24.21
C ILE A 386 -1.60 6.98 25.37
N LYS A 387 -1.53 5.95 26.21
CA LYS A 387 -0.60 5.91 27.34
C LYS A 387 0.86 6.03 26.88
N PHE A 388 1.27 5.23 25.89
CA PHE A 388 2.64 5.31 25.36
C PHE A 388 3.00 6.72 24.88
N ALA A 389 2.10 7.35 24.12
CA ALA A 389 2.32 8.69 23.58
C ALA A 389 2.35 9.77 24.67
N ASN A 390 1.67 9.56 25.79
CA ASN A 390 1.67 10.49 26.92
C ASN A 390 2.88 10.35 27.82
N ASP A 391 3.31 9.11 28.08
CA ASP A 391 4.41 8.78 28.99
C ASP A 391 5.80 9.01 28.37
N ASN A 392 5.89 9.05 27.04
CA ASN A 392 7.15 9.26 26.30
C ASN A 392 7.03 10.50 25.45
#